data_AF-A0A3B9GXQ2-F1
#
_entry.id   AF-A0A3B9GXQ2-F1
#
_cell.length_a   1.000
_cell.length_b   1.000
_cell.length_c   1.000
_cell.angle_alpha   90.00
_cell.angle_beta   90.00
_cell.angle_gamma   90.00
#
_symmetry.space_group_name_H-M   'P 1'
#
loop_
_entity.id
_entity.type
_entity.pdbx_description
1 polymer ?
#
loop_
_entity_poly.entity_id
_entity_poly.type
_entity_poly.pdbx_seq_one_letter_code
_entity_poly.pdbx_strand_id
1 'polypeptide(L)' 'DAIIALDGELAGVPRRRIASAIFGENLVAEDWDGGVNSYKQRTKRLVDKGLSLMRYGYKKLLR' A
#
# COMPACT_ATOMS: atom_id res chain seq x y z
N ASP A 1 8.09 -0.82 0.64
CA ASP A 1 6.64 -1.10 0.48
C ASP A 1 5.77 0.15 0.53
N ALA A 2 5.77 0.93 1.62
CA ALA A 2 4.89 2.10 1.74
C ALA A 2 5.13 3.20 0.69
N ILE A 3 6.38 3.38 0.24
CA ILE A 3 6.72 4.32 -0.85
C ILE A 3 6.16 3.81 -2.18
N ILE A 4 6.40 2.55 -2.54
CA ILE A 4 5.85 1.92 -3.76
C ILE A 4 4.31 1.99 -3.79
N ALA A 5 3.67 1.76 -2.64
CA ALA A 5 2.22 1.88 -2.51
C ALA A 5 1.74 3.32 -2.74
N LEU A 6 2.45 4.31 -2.21
CA LEU A 6 2.15 5.72 -2.40
C LEU A 6 2.35 6.14 -3.86
N ASP A 7 3.45 5.73 -4.49
CA ASP A 7 3.74 6.05 -5.89
C ASP A 7 2.65 5.50 -6.81
N GLY A 8 2.21 4.26 -6.58
CA GLY A 8 1.09 3.66 -7.30
C GLY A 8 -0.24 4.40 -7.08
N GLU A 9 -0.54 4.82 -5.85
CA GLU A 9 -1.75 5.58 -5.53
C GLU A 9 -1.73 6.97 -6.20
N LEU A 10 -0.59 7.66 -6.19
CA LEU A 10 -0.41 8.96 -6.85
C LEU A 10 -0.48 8.84 -8.38
N ALA A 11 -0.02 7.73 -8.95
CA ALA A 11 -0.14 7.41 -10.37
C ALA A 11 -1.55 6.94 -10.77
N GLY A 12 -2.51 6.84 -9.83
CA GLY A 12 -3.88 6.38 -10.10
C GLY A 12 -3.97 4.89 -10.44
N VAL A 13 -2.95 4.10 -10.12
CA VAL A 13 -2.92 2.66 -10.38
C VAL A 13 -3.95 1.95 -9.50
N PRO A 14 -4.70 0.97 -10.02
CA PRO A 14 -5.61 0.19 -9.20
C PRO A 14 -4.88 -0.49 -8.03
N ARG A 15 -5.44 -0.39 -6.82
CA ARG A 15 -4.82 -0.96 -5.60
C ARG A 15 -4.49 -2.44 -5.70
N ARG A 16 -5.25 -3.22 -6.48
CA ARG A 16 -4.95 -4.64 -6.72
C ARG A 16 -3.64 -4.84 -7.50
N ARG A 17 -3.34 -3.95 -8.45
CA ARG A 17 -2.06 -3.94 -9.18
C ARG A 17 -0.91 -3.52 -8.29
N ILE A 18 -1.13 -2.50 -7.45
CA ILE A 18 -0.16 -2.08 -6.43
C ILE A 18 0.16 -3.25 -5.48
N ALA A 19 -0.88 -3.94 -5.00
CA ALA A 19 -0.72 -5.13 -4.16
C ALA A 19 0.07 -6.23 -4.87
N SER A 20 -0.21 -6.47 -6.16
CA SER A 20 0.48 -7.50 -6.95
C SER A 20 1.96 -7.17 -7.13
N ALA A 21 2.31 -5.88 -7.29
CA ALA A 21 3.70 -5.44 -7.36
C ALA A 21 4.46 -5.58 -6.02
N ILE A 22 3.76 -5.52 -4.88
CA ILE A 22 4.37 -5.60 -3.54
C ILE A 22 4.42 -7.03 -3.02
N PHE A 23 3.32 -7.77 -3.15
CA PHE A 23 3.14 -9.10 -2.54
C PHE A 23 3.21 -10.25 -3.57
N GLY A 24 3.15 -9.95 -4.86
CA GLY A 24 3.03 -10.95 -5.92
C GLY A 24 1.58 -11.26 -6.28
N GLU A 25 1.36 -11.61 -7.55
CA GLU A 25 0.03 -11.82 -8.12
C GLU A 25 -0.68 -13.05 -7.54
N ASN A 26 0.04 -14.15 -7.30
CA ASN A 26 -0.52 -15.39 -6.77
C ASN A 26 -1.18 -15.18 -5.40
N LEU A 27 -0.47 -14.53 -4.47
CA LEU A 27 -0.97 -14.26 -3.12
C LEU A 27 -2.18 -13.31 -3.14
N VAL A 28 -2.14 -12.29 -3.99
CA VAL A 28 -3.24 -11.33 -4.16
C VAL A 28 -4.47 -11.98 -4.78
N ALA A 29 -4.30 -12.97 -5.66
CA ALA A 29 -5.40 -13.75 -6.21
C ALA A 29 -6.02 -14.70 -5.18
N GLU A 30 -5.21 -15.29 -4.30
CA GLU A 30 -5.66 -16.18 -3.23
C GLU A 30 -6.50 -15.46 -2.16
N ASP A 31 -6.09 -14.26 -1.72
CA ASP A 31 -6.77 -13.53 -0.63
C ASP A 31 -6.86 -12.01 -0.85
N TRP A 32 -7.64 -11.58 -1.85
CA TRP A 32 -7.86 -10.15 -2.05
C TRP A 32 -8.72 -9.52 -0.95
N ASP A 33 -9.81 -10.18 -0.51
CA ASP A 33 -10.83 -9.59 0.36
C ASP A 33 -11.29 -10.51 1.52
N GLY A 34 -10.49 -11.49 1.92
CA GLY A 34 -10.78 -12.45 3.00
C GLY A 34 -10.74 -11.87 4.42
N GLY A 35 -11.03 -10.57 4.59
CA GLY A 35 -11.20 -9.93 5.89
C GLY A 35 -10.08 -8.98 6.29
N VAL A 36 -9.84 -8.84 7.60
CA VAL A 36 -9.00 -7.79 8.21
C VAL A 36 -7.52 -7.89 7.81
N ASN A 37 -7.08 -9.10 7.48
CA ASN A 37 -5.71 -9.41 7.08
C ASN A 37 -5.52 -9.59 5.57
N SER A 38 -6.57 -9.34 4.77
CA SER A 38 -6.53 -9.47 3.32
C SER A 38 -5.49 -8.55 2.67
N TYR A 39 -5.06 -8.91 1.46
CA TYR A 39 -4.10 -8.09 0.72
C TYR A 39 -4.64 -6.71 0.37
N LYS A 40 -5.96 -6.55 0.21
CA LYS A 40 -6.60 -5.23 0.08
C LYS A 40 -6.42 -4.37 1.33
N GLN A 41 -6.68 -4.91 2.52
CA GLN A 41 -6.51 -4.17 3.77
C GLN A 41 -5.04 -3.86 4.06
N ARG A 42 -4.14 -4.80 3.79
CA ARG A 42 -2.69 -4.57 3.89
C ARG A 42 -2.23 -3.45 2.94
N THR A 43 -2.69 -3.47 1.70
CA THR A 43 -2.37 -2.43 0.70
C THR A 43 -2.91 -1.07 1.13
N LYS A 44 -4.16 -1.01 1.61
CA LYS A 44 -4.74 0.22 2.15
C LYS A 44 -3.87 0.79 3.29
N ARG A 45 -3.45 -0.04 4.25
CA ARG A 45 -2.58 0.40 5.36
C ARG A 45 -1.23 0.91 4.87
N LEU A 46 -0.66 0.32 3.82
CA LEU A 46 0.59 0.81 3.21
C LEU A 46 0.39 2.19 2.55
N VAL A 47 -0.69 2.38 1.80
CA VAL A 47 -1.05 3.66 1.19
C VAL A 47 -1.27 4.73 2.26
N ASP A 48 -2.07 4.43 3.28
CA ASP A 48 -2.36 5.35 4.39
C ASP A 48 -1.08 5.74 5.14
N LYS A 49 -0.16 4.78 5.34
CA LYS A 49 1.18 5.04 5.91
C LYS A 49 2.01 5.95 5.01
N GLY A 50 2.04 5.70 3.69
CA GLY A 50 2.74 6.54 2.71
C GLY A 50 2.22 7.98 2.70
N LEU A 51 0.90 8.16 2.66
CA LEU A 51 0.26 9.48 2.71
C LEU A 51 0.57 10.23 4.01
N SER A 52 0.58 9.52 5.15
CA SER A 52 0.95 10.10 6.44
C SER A 52 2.41 10.60 6.45
N LEU A 53 3.33 9.83 5.87
CA LEU A 53 4.73 10.23 5.72
C LEU A 53 4.86 11.49 4.84
N MET A 54 4.15 11.53 3.71
CA MET A 54 4.18 12.66 2.77
C MET A 54 3.62 13.95 3.38
N ARG A 55 2.48 13.87 4.08
CA ARG A 55 1.77 15.07 4.55
C ARG A 55 2.52 15.79 5.67
N TYR A 56 3.07 15.07 6.66
CA TYR A 56 3.82 15.67 7.78
C TYR A 56 4.83 14.71 8.45
N GLY A 57 4.81 13.41 8.11
CA GLY A 57 5.59 12.39 8.81
C GLY A 57 7.09 12.42 8.53
N TYR A 58 7.54 12.99 7.40
CA TYR A 58 8.97 13.19 7.14
C TYR A 58 9.67 14.01 8.23
N LYS A 59 8.95 14.89 8.94
CA LYS A 59 9.49 15.66 10.08
C LYS A 59 9.97 14.76 11.23
N LYS A 60 9.43 13.54 11.35
CA LYS A 60 9.88 12.54 12.34
C LYS A 60 11.19 11.85 11.95
N LEU A 61 11.58 11.91 10.68
CA LEU A 61 12.85 11.36 10.18
C LEU A 61 14.00 12.37 10.27
N LEU A 62 13.70 13.65 10.55
CA LEU A 62 14.68 14.73 10.70
C LEU A 62 15.14 14.93 12.16
N ARG A 63 14.84 13.98 13.05
CA ARG A 63 15.16 14.05 14.48
C ARG A 63 16.24 13.05 14.86
#